data_AF-A0AA91TWN0-F1
#
_entry.id   AF-A0AA91TWN0-F1
#
_cell.length_a   1.000
_cell.length_b   1.000
_cell.length_c   1.000
_cell.angle_alpha   90.00
_cell.angle_beta   90.00
_cell.angle_gamma   90.00
#
_symmetry.space_group_name_H-M   'P 1'
#
loop_
_entity.id
_entity.type
_entity.pdbx_description
1 polymer ?
#
loop_
_entity_poly.entity_id
_entity_poly.type
_entity_poly.pdbx_seq_one_letter_code
_entity_poly.pdbx_strand_id
1 'polypeptide(L)'
;MSNPKKQHYVPQVYLQNFKDDDGYIYIYDIEKDQFRRQTPQNAGYNKHFYTVEIDGEKDYFIEQFLSHHVDSKYSDVIKKIENGEDLALEDKQNLALIIAFQHLRTPSQRENYNNMVDSAVKQINKIMFSYKEQLNAKIGVTDEEYELLKNTIENENYSVIAPKEHSLALMLDFAEEMANMLLNHNIAILECGKNTQFITSDNPYCMIKEKWSNQWEGYGVINTIKFFPITPKFGVILKDPGNKVIYLKPNTRQVRNLNLLVASWAQRNIFAKNKVLLESIVKAHKKKNAMK
;
A
#
# COMPACT_ATOMS: atom_id res chain seq x y z
N MET A 1 -10.11 27.04 8.69
CA MET A 1 -9.90 25.76 7.99
C MET A 1 -9.59 24.70 9.04
N SER A 2 -10.20 23.52 8.98
CA SER A 2 -9.90 22.46 9.97
C SER A 2 -8.52 21.91 9.68
N ASN A 3 -7.59 22.02 10.64
CA ASN A 3 -6.27 21.38 10.56
C ASN A 3 -6.43 19.88 10.87
N PRO A 4 -6.41 18.98 9.87
CA PRO A 4 -6.76 17.59 10.07
C PRO A 4 -5.65 16.89 10.86
N LYS A 5 -5.92 16.61 12.14
CA LYS A 5 -5.00 15.86 13.01
C LYS A 5 -4.95 14.37 12.64
N LYS A 6 -6.06 13.82 12.13
CA LYS A 6 -6.16 12.44 11.63
C LYS A 6 -5.99 12.49 10.13
N GLN A 7 -4.96 11.84 9.62
CA GLN A 7 -4.66 11.80 8.20
C GLN A 7 -4.71 10.34 7.74
N HIS A 8 -5.57 10.07 6.77
CA HIS A 8 -5.95 8.73 6.37
C HIS A 8 -4.98 8.16 5.34
N TYR A 9 -4.32 7.05 5.69
CA TYR A 9 -3.53 6.25 4.74
C TYR A 9 -4.39 5.23 3.98
N VAL A 10 -5.57 4.91 4.53
CA VAL A 10 -6.69 4.34 3.78
C VAL A 10 -7.84 5.34 3.84
N PRO A 11 -8.27 5.95 2.73
CA PRO A 11 -9.25 7.02 2.72
C PRO A 11 -10.53 6.63 3.39
N GLN A 12 -11.12 7.61 4.05
CA GLN A 12 -12.47 7.48 4.54
C GLN A 12 -13.44 7.15 3.41
N VAL A 13 -13.36 7.84 2.25
CA VAL A 13 -14.26 7.58 1.10
C VAL A 13 -14.19 6.13 0.60
N TYR A 14 -13.03 5.51 0.66
CA TYR A 14 -12.83 4.11 0.31
C TYR A 14 -13.44 3.18 1.38
N LEU A 15 -13.10 3.40 2.66
CA LEU A 15 -13.61 2.57 3.77
C LEU A 15 -15.13 2.69 3.98
N GLN A 16 -15.77 3.79 3.53
CA GLN A 16 -17.23 3.92 3.56
C GLN A 16 -17.95 2.81 2.79
N ASN A 17 -17.31 2.19 1.79
CA ASN A 17 -17.89 1.09 1.02
C ASN A 17 -17.88 -0.23 1.81
N PHE A 18 -17.04 -0.35 2.83
CA PHE A 18 -16.85 -1.57 3.62
C PHE A 18 -17.61 -1.53 4.96
N LYS A 19 -18.54 -0.58 5.11
CA LYS A 19 -19.39 -0.52 6.30
C LYS A 19 -20.49 -1.57 6.27
N ASP A 20 -20.80 -2.10 7.45
CA ASP A 20 -22.02 -2.83 7.74
C ASP A 20 -23.23 -1.90 7.76
N ASP A 21 -24.40 -2.49 7.95
CA ASP A 21 -25.67 -1.80 7.80
C ASP A 21 -25.91 -0.77 8.94
N ASP A 22 -25.18 -0.88 10.06
CA ASP A 22 -25.19 0.12 11.14
C ASP A 22 -24.12 1.22 10.95
N GLY A 23 -23.38 1.20 9.84
CA GLY A 23 -22.38 2.22 9.51
C GLY A 23 -20.99 2.00 10.11
N TYR A 24 -20.68 0.81 10.62
CA TYR A 24 -19.37 0.46 11.17
C TYR A 24 -18.60 -0.50 10.26
N ILE A 25 -17.30 -0.63 10.45
CA ILE A 25 -16.45 -1.61 9.77
C ILE A 25 -15.87 -2.56 10.82
N TYR A 26 -15.72 -3.83 10.48
CA TYR A 26 -14.97 -4.78 11.30
C TYR A 26 -13.50 -4.71 10.95
N ILE A 27 -12.65 -4.70 11.97
CA ILE A 27 -11.21 -4.59 11.84
C ILE A 27 -10.57 -5.71 12.64
N TYR A 28 -9.60 -6.39 12.03
CA TYR A 28 -8.67 -7.26 12.76
C TYR A 28 -7.30 -6.58 12.78
N ASP A 29 -6.78 -6.31 13.98
CA ASP A 29 -5.42 -5.80 14.21
C ASP A 29 -4.49 -7.00 14.38
N ILE A 30 -3.59 -7.20 13.42
CA ILE A 30 -2.65 -8.32 13.32
C ILE A 30 -1.64 -8.27 14.47
N GLU A 31 -1.12 -7.08 14.80
CA GLU A 31 -0.12 -6.90 15.86
C GLU A 31 -0.71 -7.21 17.24
N LYS A 32 -1.95 -6.77 17.48
CA LYS A 32 -2.62 -6.94 18.77
C LYS A 32 -3.38 -8.27 18.91
N ASP A 33 -3.51 -9.02 17.82
CA ASP A 33 -4.40 -10.18 17.70
C ASP A 33 -5.82 -9.89 18.22
N GLN A 34 -6.42 -8.80 17.74
CA GLN A 34 -7.70 -8.31 18.26
C GLN A 34 -8.69 -7.93 17.16
N PHE A 35 -9.94 -8.33 17.36
CA PHE A 35 -11.08 -7.85 16.58
C PHE A 35 -11.69 -6.61 17.23
N ARG A 36 -11.97 -5.60 16.42
CA ARG A 36 -12.67 -4.38 16.83
C ARG A 36 -13.67 -3.96 15.77
N ARG A 37 -14.61 -3.11 16.16
CA ARG A 37 -15.61 -2.52 15.26
C ARG A 37 -15.59 -1.01 15.45
N GLN A 38 -15.43 -0.26 14.36
CA GLN A 38 -15.26 1.20 14.39
C GLN A 38 -15.91 1.86 13.18
N THR A 39 -16.14 3.17 13.25
CA THR A 39 -16.58 3.93 12.07
C THR A 39 -15.41 4.12 11.10
N PRO A 40 -15.66 4.26 9.78
CA PRO A 40 -14.62 4.53 8.78
C PRO A 40 -13.74 5.75 9.13
N GLN A 41 -14.32 6.80 9.72
CA GLN A 41 -13.59 8.00 10.17
C GLN A 41 -12.54 7.70 11.24
N ASN A 42 -12.71 6.62 12.01
CA ASN A 42 -11.82 6.22 13.10
C ASN A 42 -10.90 5.05 12.72
N ALA A 43 -10.89 4.64 11.46
CA ALA A 43 -10.05 3.56 10.92
C ALA A 43 -9.05 4.11 9.89
N GLY A 44 -7.98 3.38 9.60
CA GLY A 44 -7.09 3.65 8.46
C GLY A 44 -6.34 4.99 8.51
N TYR A 45 -6.07 5.55 9.69
CA TYR A 45 -5.39 6.84 9.84
C TYR A 45 -4.22 6.77 10.82
N ASN A 46 -3.27 7.69 10.64
CA ASN A 46 -2.26 8.04 11.63
C ASN A 46 -2.34 9.54 11.93
N LYS A 47 -1.89 9.96 13.12
CA LYS A 47 -1.85 11.38 13.46
C LYS A 47 -0.67 12.04 12.74
N HIS A 48 -0.89 13.19 12.09
CA HIS A 48 0.15 13.96 11.42
C HIS A 48 1.02 13.15 10.43
N PHE A 49 0.40 12.19 9.75
CA PHE A 49 1.05 11.26 8.84
C PHE A 49 1.65 11.92 7.58
N TYR A 50 0.99 12.96 7.06
CA TYR A 50 1.40 13.78 5.92
C TYR A 50 1.75 15.23 6.30
N THR A 51 1.56 15.64 7.55
CA THR A 51 1.90 17.01 7.99
C THR A 51 3.41 17.23 7.87
N VAL A 52 3.82 18.20 7.06
CA VAL A 52 5.22 18.65 6.97
C VAL A 52 5.36 20.02 7.65
N GLU A 53 6.58 20.39 8.06
CA GLU A 53 6.85 21.70 8.65
C GLU A 53 7.67 22.55 7.68
N ILE A 54 7.16 23.73 7.33
CA ILE A 54 7.80 24.69 6.44
C ILE A 54 7.91 26.00 7.21
N ASP A 55 9.14 26.51 7.40
CA ASP A 55 9.43 27.72 8.18
C ASP A 55 8.84 27.71 9.61
N GLY A 56 8.76 26.53 10.23
CA GLY A 56 8.22 26.32 11.57
C GLY A 56 6.69 26.22 11.63
N GLU A 57 5.99 26.32 10.49
CA GLU A 57 4.54 26.20 10.40
C GLU A 57 4.12 24.84 9.81
N LYS A 58 3.01 24.30 10.32
CA LYS A 58 2.47 23.03 9.83
C LYS A 58 1.75 23.22 8.51
N ASP A 59 2.21 22.49 7.50
CA ASP A 59 1.62 22.44 6.18
C ASP A 59 0.78 21.16 6.00
N TYR A 60 -0.40 21.31 5.38
CA TYR A 60 -1.38 20.24 5.13
C TYR A 60 -1.68 20.05 3.64
N PHE A 61 -0.83 20.60 2.75
CA PHE A 61 -0.99 20.55 1.30
C PHE A 61 -1.22 19.14 0.78
N ILE A 62 -0.46 18.15 1.27
CA ILE A 62 -0.56 16.76 0.80
C ILE A 62 -1.94 16.15 1.09
N GLU A 63 -2.48 16.37 2.30
CA GLU A 63 -3.82 15.88 2.65
C GLU A 63 -4.88 16.55 1.76
N GLN A 64 -4.75 17.87 1.55
CA GLN A 64 -5.67 18.60 0.67
C GLN A 64 -5.54 18.11 -0.78
N PHE A 65 -4.34 17.86 -1.27
CA PHE A 65 -4.09 17.35 -2.61
C PHE A 65 -4.75 15.98 -2.81
N LEU A 66 -4.52 15.03 -1.90
CA LEU A 66 -5.12 13.70 -1.95
C LEU A 66 -6.65 13.80 -1.93
N SER A 67 -7.21 14.62 -1.05
CA SER A 67 -8.66 14.81 -0.95
C SER A 67 -9.27 15.38 -2.23
N HIS A 68 -8.70 16.45 -2.80
CA HIS A 68 -9.30 17.17 -3.93
C HIS A 68 -9.02 16.51 -5.28
N HIS A 69 -7.84 15.89 -5.47
CA HIS A 69 -7.39 15.41 -6.77
C HIS A 69 -7.39 13.89 -6.93
N VAL A 70 -7.54 13.13 -5.84
CA VAL A 70 -7.51 11.66 -5.87
C VAL A 70 -8.80 11.08 -5.28
N ASP A 71 -9.07 11.33 -4.00
CA ASP A 71 -10.15 10.68 -3.26
C ASP A 71 -11.53 11.17 -3.72
N SER A 72 -11.64 12.42 -4.19
CA SER A 72 -12.87 12.98 -4.78
C SER A 72 -13.40 12.19 -5.98
N LYS A 73 -12.50 11.61 -6.79
CA LYS A 73 -12.83 10.84 -8.00
C LYS A 73 -13.40 9.45 -7.72
N TYR A 74 -13.20 8.96 -6.49
CA TYR A 74 -13.53 7.60 -6.12
C TYR A 74 -15.00 7.27 -6.36
N SER A 75 -15.90 8.11 -5.84
CA SER A 75 -17.34 7.82 -5.83
C SER A 75 -17.92 7.69 -7.24
N ASP A 76 -17.44 8.50 -8.20
CA ASP A 76 -17.98 8.51 -9.55
C ASP A 76 -17.53 7.28 -10.35
N VAL A 77 -16.25 6.89 -10.22
CA VAL A 77 -15.74 5.64 -10.82
C VAL A 77 -16.51 4.44 -10.27
N ILE A 78 -16.81 4.40 -8.97
CA ILE A 78 -17.47 3.25 -8.36
C ILE A 78 -18.92 3.15 -8.84
N LYS A 79 -19.66 4.27 -8.87
CA LYS A 79 -21.04 4.28 -9.37
C LYS A 79 -21.14 3.71 -10.78
N LYS A 80 -20.23 4.10 -11.68
CA LYS A 80 -20.17 3.57 -13.05
C LYS A 80 -19.95 2.07 -13.07
N ILE A 81 -19.00 1.56 -12.27
CA ILE A 81 -18.74 0.12 -12.13
C ILE A 81 -19.97 -0.62 -11.57
N GLU A 82 -20.62 -0.06 -10.55
CA GLU A 82 -21.80 -0.67 -9.92
C GLU A 82 -23.01 -0.73 -10.86
N ASN A 83 -23.16 0.28 -11.72
CA ASN A 83 -24.20 0.35 -12.74
C ASN A 83 -23.89 -0.50 -13.98
N GLY A 84 -22.67 -1.05 -14.09
CA GLY A 84 -22.24 -1.80 -15.27
C GLY A 84 -22.04 -0.92 -16.51
N GLU A 85 -21.71 0.35 -16.30
CA GLU A 85 -21.41 1.30 -17.38
C GLU A 85 -20.05 0.99 -18.01
N ASP A 86 -19.89 1.38 -19.28
CA ASP A 86 -18.60 1.34 -19.95
C ASP A 86 -17.66 2.41 -19.36
N LEU A 87 -16.44 2.00 -19.01
CA LEU A 87 -15.45 2.91 -18.45
C LEU A 87 -14.73 3.67 -19.57
N ALA A 88 -14.94 4.98 -19.63
CA ALA A 88 -14.23 5.86 -20.54
C ALA A 88 -12.74 5.93 -20.19
N LEU A 89 -11.92 6.54 -21.05
CA LEU A 89 -10.49 6.70 -20.79
C LEU A 89 -10.23 7.43 -19.45
N GLU A 90 -10.98 8.50 -19.20
CA GLU A 90 -10.88 9.27 -17.96
C GLU A 90 -11.23 8.43 -16.72
N ASP A 91 -12.23 7.56 -16.80
CA ASP A 91 -12.60 6.66 -15.69
C ASP A 91 -11.47 5.67 -15.38
N LYS A 92 -10.83 5.14 -16.42
CA LYS A 92 -9.67 4.25 -16.27
C LYS A 92 -8.47 5.00 -15.68
N GLN A 93 -8.23 6.24 -16.11
CA GLN A 93 -7.17 7.10 -15.56
C GLN A 93 -7.41 7.38 -14.07
N ASN A 94 -8.64 7.73 -13.71
CA ASN A 94 -9.03 7.97 -12.33
C ASN A 94 -8.90 6.69 -11.49
N LEU A 95 -9.34 5.54 -11.99
CA LEU A 95 -9.17 4.25 -11.31
C LEU A 95 -7.69 3.92 -11.07
N ALA A 96 -6.84 4.07 -12.08
CA ALA A 96 -5.40 3.83 -11.97
C ALA A 96 -4.74 4.78 -10.97
N LEU A 97 -5.10 6.07 -10.98
CA LEU A 97 -4.59 7.07 -10.05
C LEU A 97 -4.98 6.76 -8.61
N ILE A 98 -6.23 6.37 -8.36
CA ILE A 98 -6.72 5.93 -7.06
C ILE A 98 -5.90 4.75 -6.55
N ILE A 99 -5.67 3.73 -7.39
CA ILE A 99 -4.91 2.53 -7.01
C ILE A 99 -3.45 2.88 -6.73
N ALA A 100 -2.83 3.72 -7.57
CA ALA A 100 -1.43 4.14 -7.43
C ALA A 100 -1.22 4.89 -6.11
N PHE A 101 -1.99 5.94 -5.84
CA PHE A 101 -1.89 6.66 -4.57
C PHE A 101 -2.26 5.79 -3.38
N GLN A 102 -3.28 4.92 -3.51
CA GLN A 102 -3.64 4.01 -2.41
C GLN A 102 -2.50 3.03 -2.09
N HIS A 103 -1.70 2.62 -3.06
CA HIS A 103 -0.51 1.81 -2.80
C HIS A 103 0.57 2.65 -2.10
N LEU A 104 0.94 3.79 -2.69
CA LEU A 104 2.10 4.58 -2.30
C LEU A 104 1.93 5.32 -0.96
N ARG A 105 0.70 5.65 -0.55
CA ARG A 105 0.44 6.39 0.70
C ARG A 105 0.35 5.53 1.97
N THR A 106 0.58 4.22 1.87
CA THR A 106 0.43 3.31 3.01
C THR A 106 1.63 3.38 3.96
N PRO A 107 1.46 3.05 5.26
CA PRO A 107 2.59 2.93 6.18
C PRO A 107 3.60 1.87 5.72
N SER A 108 3.13 0.82 5.03
CA SER A 108 3.98 -0.22 4.45
C SER A 108 4.93 0.35 3.40
N GLN A 109 4.47 1.25 2.53
CA GLN A 109 5.37 1.87 1.56
C GLN A 109 6.36 2.84 2.20
N ARG A 110 5.97 3.54 3.28
CA ARG A 110 6.93 4.35 4.05
C ARG A 110 8.01 3.48 4.70
N GLU A 111 7.64 2.32 5.24
CA GLU A 111 8.59 1.36 5.80
C GLU A 111 9.51 0.80 4.71
N ASN A 112 8.97 0.41 3.55
CA ASN A 112 9.78 -0.04 2.41
C ASN A 112 10.78 1.02 1.96
N TYR A 113 10.37 2.28 1.89
CA TYR A 113 11.26 3.39 1.57
C TYR A 113 12.38 3.54 2.61
N ASN A 114 12.05 3.49 3.90
CA ASN A 114 13.05 3.57 4.96
C ASN A 114 14.05 2.41 4.88
N ASN A 115 13.59 1.18 4.65
CA ASN A 115 14.45 0.01 4.50
C ASN A 115 15.37 0.12 3.27
N MET A 116 14.86 0.68 2.16
CA MET A 116 15.64 0.95 0.96
C MET A 116 16.75 1.97 1.24
N VAL A 117 16.44 3.08 1.92
CA VAL A 117 17.43 4.10 2.29
C VAL A 117 18.45 3.55 3.28
N ASP A 118 18.02 2.81 4.31
CA ASP A 118 18.92 2.20 5.29
C ASP A 118 19.94 1.28 4.62
N SER A 119 19.47 0.39 3.76
CA SER A 119 20.32 -0.54 3.00
C SER A 119 21.28 0.21 2.06
N ALA A 120 20.78 1.20 1.30
CA ALA A 120 21.61 1.97 0.38
C ALA A 120 22.72 2.75 1.10
N VAL A 121 22.40 3.42 2.21
CA VAL A 121 23.40 4.16 3.00
C VAL A 121 24.43 3.21 3.61
N LYS A 122 24.02 2.05 4.11
CA LYS A 122 24.96 1.02 4.60
C LYS A 122 25.93 0.55 3.53
N GLN A 123 25.43 0.27 2.33
CA GLN A 123 26.28 -0.12 1.21
C GLN A 123 27.24 1.00 0.78
N ILE A 124 26.75 2.24 0.67
CA ILE A 124 27.58 3.41 0.33
C ILE A 124 28.66 3.61 1.39
N ASN A 125 28.33 3.50 2.68
CA ASN A 125 29.30 3.65 3.76
C ASN A 125 30.40 2.57 3.69
N LYS A 126 30.05 1.31 3.43
CA LYS A 126 31.03 0.21 3.23
C LYS A 126 31.99 0.49 2.06
N ILE A 127 31.46 0.98 0.93
CA ILE A 127 32.26 1.33 -0.24
C ILE A 127 33.18 2.51 0.08
N MET A 128 32.64 3.58 0.67
CA MET A 128 33.40 4.79 1.00
C MET A 128 34.48 4.52 2.06
N PHE A 129 34.20 3.66 3.03
CA PHE A 129 35.16 3.28 4.07
C PHE A 129 36.32 2.46 3.48
N SER A 130 36.01 1.42 2.70
CA SER A 130 37.05 0.59 2.06
C SER A 130 37.91 1.38 1.07
N TYR A 131 37.33 2.34 0.35
CA TYR A 131 38.09 3.25 -0.52
C TYR A 131 39.06 4.16 0.27
N LYS A 132 38.63 4.71 1.41
CA LYS A 132 39.51 5.52 2.27
C LYS A 132 40.66 4.70 2.86
N GLU A 133 40.40 3.45 3.26
CA GLU A 133 41.44 2.51 3.71
C GLU A 133 42.49 2.29 2.61
N GLN A 134 42.06 2.02 1.37
CA GLN A 134 42.98 1.80 0.24
C GLN A 134 43.87 3.00 -0.06
N LEU A 135 43.38 4.22 0.15
CA LEU A 135 44.13 5.44 -0.09
C LEU A 135 45.07 5.85 1.06
N ASN A 136 45.12 5.09 2.16
CA ASN A 136 45.75 5.51 3.42
C ASN A 136 45.32 6.92 3.83
N ALA A 137 44.06 7.28 3.52
CA ALA A 137 43.54 8.61 3.83
C ALA A 137 43.47 8.75 5.34
N LYS A 138 44.19 9.75 5.90
CA LYS A 138 44.16 10.01 7.34
C LYS A 138 42.74 10.37 7.76
N ILE A 139 42.10 9.48 8.50
CA ILE A 139 40.88 9.79 9.25
C ILE A 139 41.36 10.48 10.52
N GLY A 140 40.90 11.70 10.79
CA GLY A 140 41.33 12.51 11.94
C GLY A 140 40.75 12.03 13.26
N VAL A 141 40.94 10.75 13.58
CA VAL A 141 40.41 10.04 14.75
C VAL A 141 41.53 9.21 15.40
N THR A 142 41.35 8.83 16.65
CA THR A 142 42.25 7.90 17.37
C THR A 142 42.12 6.46 16.85
N ASP A 143 43.08 5.60 17.16
CA ASP A 143 43.06 4.19 16.74
C ASP A 143 41.86 3.43 17.33
N GLU A 144 41.47 3.73 18.57
CA GLU A 144 40.28 3.13 19.21
C GLU A 144 38.98 3.57 18.51
N GLU A 145 38.85 4.86 18.19
CA GLU A 145 37.70 5.39 17.45
C GLU A 145 37.62 4.83 16.03
N TYR A 146 38.78 4.60 15.40
CA TYR A 146 38.89 3.97 14.09
C TYR A 146 38.36 2.54 14.10
N GLU A 147 38.82 1.70 15.03
CA GLU A 147 38.36 0.31 15.16
C GLU A 147 36.85 0.23 15.48
N LEU A 148 36.36 1.13 16.33
CA LEU A 148 34.93 1.22 16.62
C LEU A 148 34.12 1.60 15.37
N LEU A 149 34.58 2.57 14.59
CA LEU A 149 33.94 2.99 13.34
C LEU A 149 33.94 1.86 12.31
N LYS A 150 35.07 1.17 12.15
CA LYS A 150 35.22 0.02 11.26
C LYS A 150 34.23 -1.08 11.62
N ASN A 151 34.23 -1.51 12.88
CA ASN A 151 33.30 -2.51 13.40
C ASN A 151 31.83 -2.12 13.17
N THR A 152 31.49 -0.84 13.41
CA THR A 152 30.13 -0.32 13.22
C THR A 152 29.68 -0.41 11.76
N ILE A 153 30.55 -0.05 10.80
CA ILE A 153 30.25 -0.07 9.36
C ILE A 153 30.21 -1.50 8.81
N GLU A 154 31.18 -2.34 9.17
CA GLU A 154 31.28 -3.72 8.67
C GLU A 154 30.09 -4.56 9.13
N ASN A 155 29.74 -4.47 10.43
CA ASN A 155 28.67 -5.25 11.05
C ASN A 155 27.29 -4.58 10.98
N GLU A 156 27.17 -3.42 10.32
CA GLU A 156 25.90 -2.69 10.15
C GLU A 156 25.17 -2.42 11.48
N ASN A 157 25.92 -2.15 12.56
CA ASN A 157 25.41 -1.94 13.91
C ASN A 157 24.78 -0.54 14.11
N TYR A 158 24.00 -0.08 13.13
CA TYR A 158 23.27 1.17 13.15
C TYR A 158 22.07 1.11 12.21
N SER A 159 21.15 2.05 12.35
CA SER A 159 19.97 2.19 11.49
C SER A 159 19.85 3.63 11.01
N VAL A 160 19.51 3.80 9.74
CA VAL A 160 19.22 5.09 9.11
C VAL A 160 17.73 5.19 8.87
N ILE A 161 17.12 6.25 9.39
CA ILE A 161 15.71 6.56 9.15
C ILE A 161 15.66 7.79 8.27
N ALA A 162 15.05 7.65 7.09
CA ALA A 162 14.86 8.78 6.20
C ALA A 162 13.80 9.74 6.75
N PRO A 163 13.97 11.06 6.57
CA PRO A 163 12.89 12.02 6.81
C PRO A 163 11.64 11.63 6.03
N LYS A 164 10.47 11.70 6.68
CA LYS A 164 9.20 11.27 6.06
C LYS A 164 8.89 12.08 4.79
N GLU A 165 9.34 13.33 4.74
CA GLU A 165 9.20 14.27 3.63
C GLU A 165 9.73 13.67 2.33
N HIS A 166 10.83 12.90 2.37
CA HIS A 166 11.36 12.24 1.19
C HIS A 166 10.44 11.11 0.69
N SER A 167 9.84 10.34 1.60
CA SER A 167 8.85 9.31 1.23
C SER A 167 7.59 9.94 0.62
N LEU A 168 7.22 11.13 1.07
CA LEU A 168 6.08 11.89 0.56
C LEU A 168 6.35 12.49 -0.82
N ALA A 169 7.56 13.04 -1.02
CA ALA A 169 8.01 13.50 -2.33
C ALA A 169 8.01 12.34 -3.34
N LEU A 170 8.61 11.20 -2.98
CA LEU A 170 8.61 10.01 -3.84
C LEU A 170 7.20 9.55 -4.21
N MET A 171 6.26 9.57 -3.25
CA MET A 171 4.86 9.25 -3.52
C MET A 171 4.27 10.20 -4.59
N LEU A 172 4.50 11.50 -4.48
CA LEU A 172 3.96 12.48 -5.42
C LEU A 172 4.61 12.35 -6.80
N ASP A 173 5.93 12.19 -6.85
CA ASP A 173 6.70 12.10 -8.10
C ASP A 173 6.38 10.82 -8.88
N PHE A 174 6.21 9.69 -8.18
CA PHE A 174 6.06 8.38 -8.81
C PHE A 174 4.61 7.94 -9.05
N ALA A 175 3.63 8.59 -8.41
CA ALA A 175 2.23 8.17 -8.52
C ALA A 175 1.68 8.24 -9.95
N GLU A 176 2.03 9.28 -10.71
CA GLU A 176 1.58 9.43 -12.09
C GLU A 176 2.21 8.39 -13.02
N GLU A 177 3.52 8.15 -12.87
CA GLU A 177 4.22 7.10 -13.61
C GLU A 177 3.61 5.72 -13.31
N MET A 178 3.37 5.42 -12.04
CA MET A 178 2.70 4.20 -11.63
C MET A 178 1.29 4.10 -12.23
N ALA A 179 0.49 5.16 -12.18
CA ALA A 179 -0.84 5.17 -12.77
C ALA A 179 -0.79 4.91 -14.29
N ASN A 180 0.15 5.51 -15.01
CA ASN A 180 0.37 5.26 -16.44
C ASN A 180 0.77 3.81 -16.72
N MET A 181 1.62 3.21 -15.87
CA MET A 181 1.94 1.79 -15.98
C MET A 181 0.72 0.90 -15.72
N LEU A 182 -0.14 1.23 -14.75
CA LEU A 182 -1.37 0.49 -14.48
C LEU A 182 -2.37 0.60 -15.64
N LEU A 183 -2.49 1.79 -16.26
CA LEU A 183 -3.37 2.04 -17.40
C LEU A 183 -3.07 1.16 -18.61
N ASN A 184 -1.81 0.77 -18.79
CA ASN A 184 -1.38 -0.09 -19.89
C ASN A 184 -1.73 -1.58 -19.68
N HIS A 185 -2.53 -1.92 -18.67
CA HIS A 185 -2.98 -3.29 -18.42
C HIS A 185 -4.44 -3.50 -18.82
N ASN A 186 -4.77 -4.73 -19.21
CA ASN A 186 -6.17 -5.13 -19.30
C ASN A 186 -6.79 -5.12 -17.89
N ILE A 187 -8.00 -4.58 -17.80
CA ILE A 187 -8.77 -4.43 -16.57
C ILE A 187 -9.84 -5.52 -16.55
N ALA A 188 -9.84 -6.35 -15.50
CA ALA A 188 -10.93 -7.27 -15.21
C ALA A 188 -11.67 -6.80 -13.95
N ILE A 189 -12.91 -6.35 -14.13
CA ILE A 189 -13.83 -6.03 -13.04
C ILE A 189 -14.46 -7.33 -12.56
N LEU A 190 -14.30 -7.64 -11.28
CA LEU A 190 -14.86 -8.81 -10.63
C LEU A 190 -16.11 -8.42 -9.85
N GLU A 191 -17.25 -9.05 -10.11
CA GLU A 191 -18.48 -8.89 -9.32
C GLU A 191 -18.74 -10.13 -8.46
N CYS A 192 -18.72 -9.98 -7.14
CA CYS A 192 -19.06 -11.05 -6.22
C CYS A 192 -20.52 -11.51 -6.36
N GLY A 193 -20.75 -12.82 -6.19
CA GLY A 193 -22.08 -13.37 -6.05
C GLY A 193 -22.74 -12.99 -4.71
N LYS A 194 -24.06 -13.19 -4.61
CA LYS A 194 -24.90 -12.75 -3.47
C LYS A 194 -24.37 -13.14 -2.07
N ASN A 195 -23.69 -14.27 -1.96
CA ASN A 195 -23.24 -14.84 -0.68
C ASN A 195 -21.72 -14.65 -0.43
N THR A 196 -21.07 -13.82 -1.22
CA THR A 196 -19.62 -13.60 -1.15
C THR A 196 -19.31 -12.13 -1.17
N GLN A 197 -18.24 -11.74 -0.48
CA GLN A 197 -17.80 -10.36 -0.43
C GLN A 197 -16.27 -10.30 -0.40
N PHE A 198 -15.70 -9.24 -0.96
CA PHE A 198 -14.30 -8.91 -0.77
C PHE A 198 -14.06 -8.23 0.58
N ILE A 199 -12.87 -8.48 1.14
CA ILE A 199 -12.32 -7.71 2.26
C ILE A 199 -11.26 -6.72 1.73
N THR A 200 -10.83 -5.78 2.57
CA THR A 200 -9.71 -4.90 2.27
C THR A 200 -8.70 -4.86 3.44
N SER A 201 -7.64 -4.07 3.33
CA SER A 201 -6.61 -3.93 4.36
C SER A 201 -6.00 -2.53 4.34
N ASP A 202 -5.04 -2.29 5.23
CA ASP A 202 -4.18 -1.10 5.22
C ASP A 202 -3.15 -1.07 4.10
N ASN A 203 -3.00 -2.18 3.37
CA ASN A 203 -2.20 -2.30 2.16
C ASN A 203 -2.95 -3.14 1.11
N PRO A 204 -4.00 -2.57 0.49
CA PRO A 204 -4.97 -3.35 -0.28
C PRO A 204 -4.54 -3.67 -1.72
N TYR A 205 -3.48 -3.02 -2.23
CA TYR A 205 -2.93 -3.31 -3.55
C TYR A 205 -2.03 -4.54 -3.47
N CYS A 206 -2.54 -5.68 -3.95
CA CYS A 206 -1.87 -6.95 -3.88
C CYS A 206 -1.20 -7.27 -5.21
N MET A 207 0.07 -7.71 -5.17
CA MET A 207 0.78 -8.19 -6.36
C MET A 207 1.05 -9.69 -6.28
N ILE A 208 0.94 -10.36 -7.43
CA ILE A 208 1.29 -11.77 -7.61
C ILE A 208 2.25 -11.85 -8.79
N LYS A 209 3.41 -12.49 -8.64
CA LYS A 209 4.32 -12.68 -9.78
C LYS A 209 3.62 -13.44 -10.90
N GLU A 210 3.80 -12.95 -12.12
CA GLU A 210 3.39 -13.67 -13.32
C GLU A 210 4.30 -14.89 -13.53
N LYS A 211 3.76 -15.98 -14.09
CA LYS A 211 4.56 -17.20 -14.31
C LYS A 211 5.75 -16.96 -15.25
N TRP A 212 5.59 -16.10 -16.26
CA TRP A 212 6.65 -15.79 -17.22
C TRP A 212 7.76 -14.93 -16.59
N SER A 213 7.50 -14.26 -15.47
CA SER A 213 8.47 -13.39 -14.80
C SER A 213 9.15 -14.05 -13.60
N ASN A 214 8.99 -15.37 -13.42
CA ASN A 214 9.59 -16.11 -12.30
C ASN A 214 11.13 -15.95 -12.21
N GLN A 215 11.78 -15.68 -13.34
CA GLN A 215 13.23 -15.42 -13.44
C GLN A 215 13.65 -14.02 -12.97
N TRP A 216 12.71 -13.11 -12.69
CA TRP A 216 12.99 -11.75 -12.23
C TRP A 216 12.90 -11.71 -10.71
N GLU A 217 13.94 -11.20 -10.06
CA GLU A 217 13.89 -10.88 -8.64
C GLU A 217 13.05 -9.61 -8.43
N GLY A 218 12.28 -9.56 -7.33
CA GLY A 218 11.38 -8.43 -7.03
C GLY A 218 9.98 -8.48 -7.65
N TYR A 219 9.10 -7.61 -7.12
CA TYR A 219 7.75 -7.35 -7.62
C TYR A 219 7.75 -5.97 -8.27
N GLY A 220 7.46 -5.91 -9.57
CA GLY A 220 7.32 -4.67 -10.34
C GLY A 220 5.93 -4.55 -10.94
N VAL A 221 5.61 -3.35 -11.43
CA VAL A 221 4.30 -3.07 -12.03
C VAL A 221 4.13 -3.81 -13.35
N ILE A 222 5.17 -4.21 -14.08
CA ILE A 222 5.00 -4.89 -15.38
C ILE A 222 4.90 -6.41 -15.21
N ASN A 223 5.60 -6.96 -14.22
CA ASN A 223 5.86 -8.40 -14.12
C ASN A 223 4.91 -9.13 -13.15
N THR A 224 3.80 -8.49 -12.77
CA THR A 224 2.85 -9.00 -11.77
C THR A 224 1.40 -8.91 -12.25
N ILE A 225 0.55 -9.78 -11.73
CA ILE A 225 -0.91 -9.61 -11.69
C ILE A 225 -1.24 -8.82 -10.44
N LYS A 226 -2.09 -7.80 -10.56
CA LYS A 226 -2.48 -6.95 -9.43
C LYS A 226 -3.92 -7.24 -9.10
N PHE A 227 -4.23 -7.30 -7.81
CA PHE A 227 -5.59 -7.33 -7.32
C PHE A 227 -5.82 -6.17 -6.35
N PHE A 228 -6.94 -5.49 -6.53
CA PHE A 228 -7.37 -4.40 -5.66
C PHE A 228 -8.87 -4.53 -5.36
N PRO A 229 -9.29 -4.78 -4.11
CA PRO A 229 -10.70 -4.77 -3.75
C PRO A 229 -11.20 -3.33 -3.80
N ILE A 230 -12.28 -3.04 -4.52
CA ILE A 230 -12.82 -1.68 -4.60
C ILE A 230 -13.94 -1.51 -3.58
N THR A 231 -14.89 -2.45 -3.56
CA THR A 231 -15.97 -2.52 -2.58
C THR A 231 -16.12 -3.95 -2.10
N PRO A 232 -16.96 -4.24 -1.10
CA PRO A 232 -17.29 -5.63 -0.76
C PRO A 232 -17.89 -6.41 -1.93
N LYS A 233 -18.47 -5.74 -2.94
CA LYS A 233 -19.09 -6.38 -4.10
C LYS A 233 -18.15 -6.44 -5.31
N PHE A 234 -17.28 -5.44 -5.50
CA PHE A 234 -16.44 -5.30 -6.69
C PHE A 234 -14.94 -5.31 -6.37
N GLY A 235 -14.17 -5.98 -7.21
CA GLY A 235 -12.70 -5.95 -7.18
C GLY A 235 -12.13 -5.78 -8.59
N VAL A 236 -10.88 -5.35 -8.70
CA VAL A 236 -10.19 -5.19 -9.98
C VAL A 236 -8.99 -6.11 -10.04
N ILE A 237 -8.82 -6.76 -11.18
CA ILE A 237 -7.55 -7.35 -11.58
C ILE A 237 -6.96 -6.53 -12.72
N LEU A 238 -5.68 -6.14 -12.59
CA LEU A 238 -4.88 -5.57 -13.66
C LEU A 238 -3.84 -6.63 -14.07
N LYS A 239 -3.89 -7.08 -15.32
CA LYS A 239 -2.99 -8.12 -15.85
C LYS A 239 -2.82 -7.97 -17.36
N ASP A 240 -1.71 -8.47 -17.87
CA ASP A 240 -1.33 -8.44 -19.30
C ASP A 240 -1.34 -7.03 -19.92
N PRO A 241 -0.30 -6.63 -20.67
CA PRO A 241 -0.36 -5.37 -21.42
C PRO A 241 -1.58 -5.31 -22.35
N GLY A 242 -2.29 -4.18 -22.37
CA GLY A 242 -3.48 -3.97 -23.18
C GLY A 242 -4.43 -2.94 -22.56
N ASN A 243 -5.56 -2.70 -23.22
CA ASN A 243 -6.54 -1.67 -22.84
C ASN A 243 -7.98 -2.20 -22.75
N LYS A 244 -8.15 -3.53 -22.68
CA LYS A 244 -9.47 -4.16 -22.64
C LYS A 244 -10.05 -4.09 -21.23
N VAL A 245 -11.36 -3.86 -21.15
CA VAL A 245 -12.13 -3.98 -19.91
C VAL A 245 -13.06 -5.18 -20.04
N ILE A 246 -13.00 -6.10 -19.08
CA ILE A 246 -13.88 -7.27 -19.03
C ILE A 246 -14.56 -7.37 -17.67
N TYR A 247 -15.79 -7.86 -17.65
CA TYR A 247 -16.54 -8.14 -16.44
C TYR A 247 -16.58 -9.65 -16.18
N LEU A 248 -16.20 -10.07 -14.98
CA LEU A 248 -16.12 -11.47 -14.58
C LEU A 248 -16.87 -11.71 -13.27
N LYS A 249 -17.46 -12.90 -13.13
CA LYS A 249 -18.13 -13.35 -11.90
C LYS A 249 -17.33 -14.46 -11.25
N PRO A 250 -16.40 -14.16 -10.30
CA PRO A 250 -15.64 -15.19 -9.62
C PRO A 250 -16.55 -16.08 -8.77
N ASN A 251 -16.23 -17.37 -8.71
CA ASN A 251 -16.88 -18.30 -7.80
C ASN A 251 -16.41 -18.08 -6.34
N THR A 252 -17.10 -18.70 -5.39
CA THR A 252 -16.81 -18.58 -3.95
C THR A 252 -15.37 -18.91 -3.58
N ARG A 253 -14.76 -19.90 -4.25
CA ARG A 253 -13.35 -20.29 -4.00
C ARG A 253 -12.39 -19.21 -4.48
N GLN A 254 -12.65 -18.61 -5.65
CA GLN A 254 -11.84 -17.51 -6.19
C GLN A 254 -11.91 -16.28 -5.29
N VAL A 255 -13.11 -15.86 -4.86
CA VAL A 255 -13.28 -14.75 -3.91
C VAL A 255 -12.53 -15.02 -2.60
N ARG A 256 -12.65 -16.24 -2.05
CA ARG A 256 -11.94 -16.62 -0.81
C ARG A 256 -10.42 -16.55 -0.98
N ASN A 257 -9.88 -16.99 -2.11
CA ASN A 257 -8.44 -16.92 -2.38
C ASN A 257 -7.94 -15.47 -2.50
N LEU A 258 -8.72 -14.59 -3.15
CA LEU A 258 -8.40 -13.17 -3.25
C LEU A 258 -8.45 -12.48 -1.87
N ASN A 259 -9.42 -12.82 -1.02
CA ASN A 259 -9.44 -12.33 0.36
C ASN A 259 -8.25 -12.82 1.19
N LEU A 260 -7.80 -14.07 0.98
CA LEU A 260 -6.59 -14.58 1.63
C LEU A 260 -5.32 -13.88 1.13
N LEU A 261 -5.30 -13.46 -0.15
CA LEU A 261 -4.23 -12.64 -0.70
C LEU A 261 -4.21 -11.27 -0.02
N VAL A 262 -5.35 -10.58 0.07
CA VAL A 262 -5.49 -9.30 0.78
C VAL A 262 -5.02 -9.41 2.23
N ALA A 263 -5.44 -10.46 2.94
CA ALA A 263 -4.99 -10.71 4.30
C ALA A 263 -3.46 -10.93 4.41
N SER A 264 -2.83 -11.53 3.39
CA SER A 264 -1.37 -11.72 3.37
C SER A 264 -0.57 -10.48 3.01
N TRP A 265 -1.21 -9.48 2.39
CA TRP A 265 -0.58 -8.20 2.06
C TRP A 265 -0.82 -7.13 3.13
N ALA A 266 -1.79 -7.34 4.02
CA ALA A 266 -2.06 -6.45 5.15
C ALA A 266 -0.83 -6.32 6.05
N GLN A 267 -0.52 -5.08 6.44
CA GLN A 267 0.60 -4.80 7.34
C GLN A 267 0.15 -4.95 8.80
N ARG A 268 -0.99 -4.34 9.14
CA ARG A 268 -1.51 -4.37 10.51
C ARG A 268 -3.02 -4.58 10.56
N ASN A 269 -3.79 -3.93 9.71
CA ASN A 269 -5.24 -3.91 9.79
C ASN A 269 -5.88 -4.58 8.57
N ILE A 270 -6.78 -5.53 8.84
CA ILE A 270 -7.67 -6.12 7.84
C ILE A 270 -9.07 -5.59 8.10
N PHE A 271 -9.76 -5.13 7.07
CA PHE A 271 -11.08 -4.50 7.14
C PHE A 271 -12.13 -5.32 6.40
N ALA A 272 -13.33 -5.44 6.96
CA ALA A 272 -14.43 -6.13 6.29
C ALA A 272 -15.81 -5.58 6.70
N LYS A 273 -16.77 -5.70 5.78
CA LYS A 273 -18.20 -5.46 6.05
C LYS A 273 -18.81 -6.52 6.98
N ASN A 274 -18.38 -7.78 6.86
CA ASN A 274 -18.97 -8.90 7.60
C ASN A 274 -17.98 -9.52 8.60
N LYS A 275 -18.38 -9.60 9.87
CA LYS A 275 -17.56 -10.17 10.96
C LYS A 275 -17.21 -11.64 10.76
N VAL A 276 -18.20 -12.47 10.41
CA VAL A 276 -18.01 -13.92 10.23
C VAL A 276 -17.03 -14.20 9.09
N LEU A 277 -17.13 -13.44 8.00
CA LEU A 277 -16.17 -13.49 6.90
C LEU A 277 -14.75 -13.12 7.38
N LEU A 278 -14.61 -12.02 8.11
CA LEU A 278 -13.31 -11.57 8.63
C LEU A 278 -12.66 -12.63 9.52
N GLU A 279 -13.39 -13.15 10.50
CA GLU A 279 -12.92 -14.22 11.40
C GLU A 279 -12.53 -15.48 10.62
N SER A 280 -13.32 -15.87 9.62
CA SER A 280 -13.03 -17.01 8.75
C SER A 280 -11.74 -16.85 7.94
N ILE A 281 -11.48 -15.63 7.43
CA ILE A 281 -10.26 -15.33 6.68
C ILE A 281 -9.06 -15.29 7.61
N VAL A 282 -9.15 -14.61 8.76
CA VAL A 282 -8.07 -14.53 9.76
C VAL A 282 -7.67 -15.93 10.23
N LYS A 283 -8.64 -16.78 10.59
CA LYS A 283 -8.37 -18.16 11.00
C LYS A 283 -7.63 -18.96 9.93
N ALA A 284 -8.06 -18.85 8.67
CA ALA A 284 -7.43 -19.54 7.55
C ALA A 284 -6.04 -18.99 7.22
N HIS A 285 -5.85 -17.67 7.31
CA HIS A 285 -4.57 -17.01 7.10
C HIS A 285 -3.53 -17.45 8.14
N LYS A 286 -3.90 -17.45 9.44
CA LYS A 286 -3.04 -17.95 10.52
C LYS A 286 -2.62 -19.41 10.32
N LYS A 287 -3.57 -20.28 9.95
CA LYS A 287 -3.27 -21.70 9.69
C LYS A 287 -2.27 -21.86 8.54
N LYS A 288 -2.35 -21.04 7.50
CA LYS A 288 -1.42 -21.07 6.36
C LYS A 288 -0.01 -20.62 6.74
N ASN A 289 0.11 -19.61 7.61
CA ASN A 289 1.41 -19.12 8.06
C ASN A 289 2.09 -20.09 9.05
N ALA A 290 1.32 -20.80 9.89
CA ALA A 290 1.86 -21.81 10.79
C ALA A 290 2.41 -23.08 10.08
N MET A 291 2.16 -23.23 8.78
CA MET A 291 2.61 -24.37 7.96
C MET A 291 3.84 -24.04 7.09
N LYS A 292 4.32 -22.79 7.12
CA LYS A 292 5.53 -22.35 6.43
C LYS A 292 6.70 -22.30 7.40
#